data_AF-A0A2E5EJ86-F1
#
_entry.id   AF-A0A2E5EJ86-F1
#
_cell.length_a   1.000
_cell.length_b   1.000
_cell.length_c   1.000
_cell.angle_alpha   90.00
_cell.angle_beta   90.00
_cell.angle_gamma   90.00
#
_symmetry.space_group_name_H-M   'P 1'
#
loop_
_entity.id
_entity.type
_entity.pdbx_description
1 polymer ?
#
loop_
_entity_poly.entity_id
_entity_poly.type
_entity_poly.pdbx_seq_one_letter_code
_entity_poly.pdbx_strand_id
1 'polypeptide(L)'
;MFCAHPCVGQTQLVDEKDLPIGKVSVAELSALKLEPAEFTLSGSRQRLQLLATGTLPSKETADLTRFIEYEIANPNIAAINKRGFVIPKANGKTKISIKSGGRTATAEVIVTGMAKTEPVSFNFQTLPVLSKLGCSQGACHGSPHGKGGFRLSLRAFDPKLDEYTTIHEDFGRRINPIEPARSLLLAKPLTEVSHQGGQRLKKTDAEYEFLRDWIAEGTTIDADAAKCESIRVTPDANTFRRRPHHVQQFRVEAKFSDGSNRDVTHLSVFESSDENVCKVSRHGLAVGLK
;
A
#
# COMPACT_ATOMS: atom_id res chain seq x y z
N MET A 1 35.16 25.77 -3.99
CA MET A 1 34.19 25.31 -5.01
C MET A 1 33.51 24.06 -4.46
N PHE A 2 32.45 24.25 -3.68
CA PHE A 2 31.72 23.15 -3.03
C PHE A 2 30.66 22.63 -4.01
N CYS A 3 30.92 21.47 -4.61
CA CYS A 3 29.95 20.79 -5.46
C CYS A 3 28.96 20.06 -4.56
N ALA A 4 27.88 20.75 -4.18
CA ALA A 4 26.72 20.13 -3.57
C ALA A 4 26.10 19.19 -4.61
N HIS A 5 26.38 17.90 -4.51
CA HIS A 5 25.58 16.89 -5.20
C HIS A 5 24.22 16.87 -4.50
N PRO A 6 23.12 17.17 -5.20
CA PRO A 6 21.82 16.97 -4.60
C PRO A 6 21.65 15.45 -4.53
N CYS A 7 21.68 14.89 -3.32
CA CYS A 7 21.10 13.58 -3.09
C CYS A 7 19.59 13.76 -3.25
N VAL A 8 19.16 13.82 -4.51
CA VAL A 8 17.75 13.80 -4.89
C VAL A 8 17.30 12.37 -4.66
N GLY A 9 17.01 12.04 -3.41
CA GLY A 9 16.07 10.98 -3.09
C GLY A 9 14.69 11.41 -3.58
N GLN A 10 14.50 11.44 -4.90
CA GLN A 10 13.16 11.38 -5.44
C GLN A 10 12.64 10.01 -5.00
N THR A 11 11.68 10.00 -4.07
CA THR A 11 10.84 8.82 -3.83
C THR A 11 10.05 8.57 -5.12
N GLN A 12 10.72 8.02 -6.13
CA GLN A 12 10.10 7.65 -7.39
C GLN A 12 9.23 6.45 -7.08
N LEU A 13 7.94 6.52 -7.42
CA LEU A 13 7.07 5.37 -7.38
C LEU A 13 7.65 4.31 -8.32
N VAL A 14 8.29 3.29 -7.77
CA VAL A 14 8.80 2.17 -8.56
C VAL A 14 7.64 1.22 -8.82
N ASP A 15 7.17 1.18 -10.07
CA ASP A 15 6.21 0.18 -10.50
C ASP A 15 6.92 -1.19 -10.62
N GLU A 16 6.19 -2.26 -10.31
CA GLU A 16 6.73 -3.63 -10.33
C GLU A 16 7.22 -4.06 -11.71
N LYS A 17 6.65 -3.51 -12.78
CA LYS A 17 7.07 -3.78 -14.16
C LYS A 17 8.51 -3.30 -14.45
N ASP A 18 9.01 -2.37 -13.66
CA ASP A 18 10.33 -1.76 -13.82
C ASP A 18 11.39 -2.46 -12.93
N LEU A 19 10.98 -3.48 -12.17
CA LEU A 19 11.87 -4.28 -11.33
C LEU A 19 12.33 -5.55 -12.06
N PRO A 20 13.60 -5.98 -11.87
CA PRO A 20 14.12 -7.21 -12.45
C PRO A 20 13.65 -8.42 -11.64
N ILE A 21 12.33 -8.64 -11.59
CA ILE A 21 11.72 -9.76 -10.87
C ILE A 21 12.08 -11.05 -11.61
N GLY A 22 13.10 -11.77 -11.13
CA GLY A 22 13.44 -13.08 -11.66
C GLY A 22 12.38 -14.14 -11.32
N LYS A 23 12.43 -15.29 -12.00
CA LYS A 23 11.60 -16.44 -11.62
C LYS A 23 12.05 -16.97 -10.26
N VAL A 24 11.11 -17.09 -9.33
CA VAL A 24 11.29 -17.86 -8.09
C VAL A 24 10.54 -19.17 -8.29
N SER A 25 11.28 -20.27 -8.34
CA SER A 25 10.72 -21.62 -8.45
C SER A 25 11.42 -22.51 -7.44
N VAL A 26 10.64 -23.25 -6.67
CA VAL A 26 11.12 -24.19 -5.65
C VAL A 26 10.59 -25.58 -6.02
N ALA A 27 11.50 -26.50 -6.35
CA ALA A 27 11.12 -27.85 -6.77
C ALA A 27 10.63 -28.70 -5.59
N GLU A 28 11.26 -28.53 -4.42
CA GLU A 28 10.94 -29.26 -3.20
C GLU A 28 10.96 -28.30 -2.00
N LEU A 29 10.01 -28.48 -1.07
CA LEU A 29 9.90 -27.69 0.15
C LEU A 29 9.85 -28.59 1.38
N SER A 30 10.65 -28.24 2.39
CA SER A 30 10.58 -28.82 3.73
C SER A 30 9.39 -28.25 4.53
N ALA A 31 9.00 -27.01 4.25
CA ALA A 31 7.80 -26.38 4.79
C ALA A 31 7.21 -25.33 3.84
N LEU A 32 5.91 -25.10 3.94
CA LEU A 32 5.20 -24.00 3.27
C LEU A 32 4.32 -23.31 4.30
N LYS A 33 4.37 -21.98 4.35
CA LYS A 33 3.61 -21.16 5.30
C LYS A 33 2.87 -20.05 4.57
N LEU A 34 1.65 -19.78 5.04
CA LEU A 34 0.83 -18.66 4.60
C LEU A 34 0.51 -17.81 5.83
N GLU A 35 0.86 -16.52 5.81
CA GLU A 35 0.78 -15.65 6.98
C GLU A 35 -0.04 -14.37 6.74
N PRO A 36 -0.97 -14.02 7.66
CA PRO A 36 -1.30 -14.78 8.87
C PRO A 36 -2.16 -16.01 8.55
N ALA A 37 -2.10 -17.03 9.41
CA ALA A 37 -2.87 -18.27 9.23
C ALA A 37 -4.37 -18.11 9.56
N GLU A 38 -4.74 -17.05 10.28
CA GLU A 38 -6.11 -16.63 10.53
C GLU A 38 -6.14 -15.10 10.62
N PHE A 39 -7.18 -14.49 10.05
CA PHE A 39 -7.42 -13.05 10.19
C PHE A 39 -8.88 -12.69 10.00
N THR A 40 -9.25 -11.53 10.55
CA THR A 40 -10.57 -10.92 10.37
C THR A 40 -10.45 -9.62 9.58
N LEU A 41 -11.28 -9.46 8.56
CA LEU A 41 -11.51 -8.19 7.87
C LEU A 41 -12.85 -7.62 8.36
N SER A 42 -12.79 -6.51 9.08
CA SER A 42 -13.96 -5.83 9.64
C SER A 42 -14.29 -4.59 8.82
N GLY A 43 -15.39 -4.60 8.08
CA GLY A 43 -15.81 -3.50 7.22
C GLY A 43 -15.37 -3.66 5.76
N SER A 44 -15.93 -2.81 4.91
CA SER A 44 -15.76 -2.88 3.46
C SER A 44 -14.42 -2.31 2.98
N ARG A 45 -13.71 -1.54 3.81
CA ARG A 45 -12.44 -0.88 3.45
C ARG A 45 -11.20 -1.56 4.02
N GLN A 46 -11.35 -2.49 4.96
CA GLN A 46 -10.22 -3.27 5.45
C GLN A 46 -9.66 -4.19 4.36
N ARG A 47 -8.34 -4.37 4.41
CA ARG A 47 -7.57 -5.16 3.45
C ARG A 47 -6.52 -5.94 4.23
N LEU A 48 -5.93 -6.96 3.61
CA LEU A 48 -4.78 -7.65 4.18
C LEU A 48 -3.82 -8.17 3.10
N GLN A 49 -2.52 -8.00 3.31
CA GLN A 49 -1.46 -8.58 2.50
C GLN A 49 -1.05 -9.93 3.12
N LEU A 50 -1.38 -11.03 2.44
CA LEU A 50 -0.85 -12.35 2.79
C LEU A 50 0.60 -12.49 2.34
N LEU A 51 1.40 -13.22 3.11
CA LEU A 51 2.77 -13.60 2.76
C LEU A 51 2.85 -15.11 2.64
N ALA A 52 3.32 -15.61 1.50
CA ALA A 52 3.61 -17.02 1.29
C ALA A 52 5.12 -17.27 1.36
N THR A 53 5.56 -18.07 2.33
CA THR A 53 6.99 -18.40 2.52
C THR A 53 7.20 -19.90 2.37
N GLY A 54 8.07 -20.29 1.44
CA GLY A 54 8.56 -21.67 1.33
C GLY A 54 9.89 -21.81 2.08
N THR A 55 10.07 -22.91 2.81
CA THR A 55 11.36 -23.32 3.39
C THR A 55 11.91 -24.49 2.59
N LEU A 56 13.14 -24.36 2.09
CA LEU A 56 13.84 -25.39 1.34
C LEU A 56 14.44 -26.46 2.30
N PRO A 57 14.86 -27.63 1.79
CA PRO A 57 15.62 -28.61 2.58
C PRO A 57 16.91 -28.04 3.19
N SER A 58 17.53 -27.05 2.53
CA SER A 58 18.70 -26.31 3.03
C SER A 58 18.41 -25.39 4.22
N LYS A 59 17.13 -25.28 4.65
CA LYS A 59 16.59 -24.28 5.60
C LYS A 59 16.58 -22.84 5.10
N GLU A 60 17.08 -22.58 3.90
CA GLU A 60 16.84 -21.30 3.23
C GLU A 60 15.34 -21.11 2.99
N THR A 61 14.90 -19.86 2.98
CA THR A 61 13.51 -19.52 2.70
C THR A 61 13.39 -18.75 1.39
N ALA A 62 12.24 -18.89 0.74
CA ALA A 62 11.88 -18.19 -0.48
C ALA A 62 10.53 -17.51 -0.31
N ASP A 63 10.42 -16.25 -0.75
CA ASP A 63 9.13 -15.59 -0.87
C ASP A 63 8.42 -16.12 -2.12
N LEU A 64 7.26 -16.74 -1.90
CA LEU A 64 6.41 -17.31 -2.94
C LEU A 64 5.13 -16.50 -3.14
N THR A 65 4.95 -15.38 -2.43
CA THR A 65 3.69 -14.60 -2.37
C THR A 65 3.16 -14.24 -3.76
N ARG A 66 4.07 -13.99 -4.71
CA ARG A 66 3.74 -13.63 -6.10
C ARG A 66 4.00 -14.74 -7.12
N PHE A 67 4.49 -15.87 -6.64
CA PHE A 67 4.93 -17.02 -7.45
C PHE A 67 4.15 -18.28 -7.10
N ILE A 68 2.95 -18.12 -6.53
CA ILE A 68 2.06 -19.20 -6.14
C ILE A 68 0.64 -18.87 -6.55
N GLU A 69 -0.13 -19.92 -6.84
CA GLU A 69 -1.56 -19.80 -7.11
C GLU A 69 -2.34 -19.87 -5.80
N TYR A 70 -3.29 -18.95 -5.64
CA TYR A 70 -4.19 -18.90 -4.51
C TYR A 70 -5.54 -19.50 -4.89
N GLU A 71 -5.96 -20.51 -4.14
CA GLU A 71 -7.31 -21.07 -4.21
C GLU A 71 -8.15 -20.49 -3.06
N ILE A 72 -9.38 -20.08 -3.32
CA ILE A 72 -10.32 -19.59 -2.30
C ILE A 72 -11.56 -20.48 -2.26
N ALA A 73 -11.88 -21.00 -1.09
CA ALA A 73 -12.98 -21.96 -0.92
C ALA A 73 -14.35 -21.35 -1.23
N ASN A 74 -14.58 -20.10 -0.81
CA ASN A 74 -15.79 -19.35 -1.13
C ASN A 74 -15.43 -17.92 -1.60
N PRO A 75 -15.48 -17.65 -2.92
CA PRO A 75 -15.13 -16.34 -3.50
C PRO A 75 -16.21 -15.27 -3.31
N ASN A 76 -17.36 -15.60 -2.71
CA ASN A 76 -18.40 -14.62 -2.37
C ASN A 76 -18.09 -13.88 -1.06
N ILE A 77 -17.24 -14.45 -0.20
CA ILE A 77 -16.86 -13.86 1.10
C ILE A 77 -15.69 -12.89 0.96
N ALA A 78 -14.67 -13.27 0.19
CA ALA A 78 -13.49 -12.45 -0.06
C ALA A 78 -12.93 -12.70 -1.47
N ALA A 79 -12.01 -11.85 -1.92
CA ALA A 79 -11.16 -12.09 -3.08
C ALA A 79 -9.69 -11.91 -2.73
N ILE A 80 -8.82 -12.54 -3.50
CA ILE A 80 -7.37 -12.42 -3.42
C ILE A 80 -6.80 -12.22 -4.82
N ASN A 81 -5.84 -11.31 -4.97
CA ASN A 81 -5.15 -11.08 -6.23
C ASN A 81 -3.78 -11.80 -6.27
N LYS A 82 -3.12 -11.77 -7.43
CA LYS A 82 -1.79 -12.38 -7.64
C LYS A 82 -0.67 -11.81 -6.75
N ARG A 83 -0.90 -10.69 -6.07
CA ARG A 83 0.05 -10.10 -5.12
C ARG A 83 -0.15 -10.65 -3.71
N GLY A 84 -1.15 -11.49 -3.45
CA GLY A 84 -1.52 -11.92 -2.10
C GLY A 84 -2.40 -10.93 -1.34
N PHE A 85 -2.96 -9.92 -2.03
CA PHE A 85 -3.78 -8.88 -1.39
C PHE A 85 -5.25 -9.31 -1.32
N VAL A 86 -5.80 -9.35 -0.11
CA VAL A 86 -7.15 -9.84 0.20
C VAL A 86 -8.12 -8.68 0.39
N ILE A 87 -9.27 -8.76 -0.27
CA ILE A 87 -10.36 -7.77 -0.25
C ILE A 87 -11.65 -8.44 0.23
N PRO A 88 -12.38 -7.86 1.20
CA PRO A 88 -13.64 -8.42 1.68
C PRO A 88 -14.77 -8.18 0.67
N LYS A 89 -15.75 -9.10 0.62
CA LYS A 89 -16.92 -9.01 -0.27
C LYS A 89 -18.25 -9.16 0.47
N ALA A 90 -18.34 -10.07 1.42
CA ALA A 90 -19.55 -10.30 2.21
C ALA A 90 -19.19 -10.88 3.59
N ASN A 91 -20.05 -10.64 4.59
CA ASN A 91 -19.87 -11.24 5.91
C ASN A 91 -19.87 -12.77 5.82
N GLY A 92 -18.96 -13.43 6.54
CA GLY A 92 -18.88 -14.88 6.59
C GLY A 92 -17.46 -15.39 6.83
N LYS A 93 -17.27 -16.70 6.63
CA LYS A 93 -15.97 -17.35 6.75
C LYS A 93 -15.60 -18.04 5.44
N THR A 94 -14.33 -17.98 5.07
CA THR A 94 -13.76 -18.68 3.91
C THR A 94 -12.32 -19.08 4.22
N LYS A 95 -11.72 -19.88 3.33
CA LYS A 95 -10.34 -20.35 3.46
C LYS A 95 -9.59 -20.07 2.18
N ILE A 96 -8.37 -19.57 2.31
CA ILE A 96 -7.42 -19.42 1.21
C ILE A 96 -6.37 -20.52 1.35
N SER A 97 -6.09 -21.24 0.27
CA SER A 97 -5.08 -22.30 0.23
C SER A 97 -4.05 -22.06 -0.86
N ILE A 98 -2.82 -22.49 -0.58
CA ILE A 98 -1.70 -22.46 -1.51
C ILE A 98 -1.02 -23.83 -1.54
N LYS A 99 -0.49 -24.23 -2.69
CA LYS A 99 0.23 -25.49 -2.89
C LYS A 99 1.55 -25.23 -3.62
N SER A 100 2.64 -25.80 -3.12
CA SER A 100 3.96 -25.73 -3.77
C SER A 100 4.89 -26.79 -3.18
N GLY A 101 5.79 -27.36 -4.00
CA GLY A 101 6.81 -28.32 -3.56
C GLY A 101 6.26 -29.51 -2.76
N GLY A 102 5.07 -30.03 -3.13
CA GLY A 102 4.40 -31.13 -2.41
C GLY A 102 3.76 -30.76 -1.07
N ARG A 103 3.75 -29.47 -0.70
CA ARG A 103 3.18 -28.95 0.55
C ARG A 103 1.94 -28.12 0.29
N THR A 104 1.07 -28.05 1.29
CA THR A 104 -0.11 -27.19 1.32
C THR A 104 -0.07 -26.31 2.56
N ALA A 105 -0.45 -25.05 2.42
CA ALA A 105 -0.70 -24.15 3.55
C ALA A 105 -2.03 -23.43 3.37
N THR A 106 -2.66 -23.04 4.47
CA THR A 106 -3.99 -22.42 4.47
C THR A 106 -4.07 -21.23 5.40
N ALA A 107 -4.90 -20.26 5.06
CA ALA A 107 -5.28 -19.15 5.92
C ALA A 107 -6.81 -19.07 6.05
N GLU A 108 -7.31 -18.94 7.28
CA GLU A 108 -8.71 -18.72 7.58
C GLU A 108 -9.05 -17.22 7.49
N VAL A 109 -10.13 -16.91 6.78
CA VAL A 109 -10.58 -15.54 6.55
C VAL A 109 -11.97 -15.40 7.14
N ILE A 110 -12.10 -14.46 8.07
CA ILE A 110 -13.39 -14.07 8.64
C ILE A 110 -13.68 -12.65 8.14
N VAL A 111 -14.85 -12.42 7.57
CA VAL A 111 -15.31 -11.09 7.16
C VAL A 111 -16.51 -10.72 8.01
N THR A 112 -16.47 -9.55 8.62
CA THR A 112 -17.54 -9.02 9.48
C THR A 112 -17.79 -7.54 9.17
N GLY A 113 -18.90 -7.00 9.66
CA GLY A 113 -19.13 -5.55 9.61
C GLY A 113 -19.34 -4.95 8.22
N MET A 114 -19.65 -5.74 7.17
CA MET A 114 -19.81 -5.22 5.80
C MET A 114 -20.93 -4.18 5.64
N ALA A 115 -21.89 -4.14 6.56
CA ALA A 115 -22.97 -3.14 6.57
C ALA A 115 -22.61 -1.87 7.37
N LYS A 116 -21.47 -1.85 8.07
CA LYS A 116 -21.04 -0.68 8.83
C LYS A 116 -20.51 0.38 7.86
N THR A 117 -21.06 1.58 7.96
CA THR A 117 -20.47 2.74 7.28
C THR A 117 -19.08 2.99 7.84
N GLU A 118 -18.08 2.97 6.97
CA GLU A 118 -16.68 3.24 7.27
C GLU A 118 -16.22 4.37 6.35
N PRO A 119 -16.36 5.64 6.77
CA PRO A 119 -15.88 6.77 5.97
C PRO A 119 -14.37 6.67 5.75
N VAL A 120 -13.91 7.19 4.62
CA VAL A 120 -12.48 7.33 4.34
C VAL A 120 -11.89 8.33 5.31
N SER A 121 -10.91 7.87 6.07
CA SER A 121 -10.20 8.70 7.02
C SER A 121 -9.28 9.68 6.30
N PHE A 122 -9.41 10.98 6.62
CA PHE A 122 -8.50 11.98 6.08
C PHE A 122 -7.07 11.72 6.58
N ASN A 123 -6.90 11.50 7.88
CA ASN A 123 -5.59 11.33 8.52
C ASN A 123 -4.95 9.98 8.23
N PHE A 124 -5.74 8.91 8.10
CA PHE A 124 -5.21 7.54 8.01
C PHE A 124 -5.39 6.89 6.65
N GLN A 125 -6.04 7.54 5.69
CA GLN A 125 -6.13 7.06 4.30
C GLN A 125 -5.77 8.18 3.30
N THR A 126 -6.47 9.31 3.30
CA THR A 126 -6.26 10.39 2.30
C THR A 126 -4.84 10.97 2.36
N LEU A 127 -4.39 11.43 3.53
CA LEU A 127 -3.05 11.99 3.72
C LEU A 127 -1.93 10.96 3.46
N PRO A 128 -2.00 9.71 3.98
CA PRO A 128 -1.06 8.66 3.61
C PRO A 128 -1.01 8.38 2.12
N VAL A 129 -2.16 8.37 1.42
CA VAL A 129 -2.18 8.23 -0.05
C VAL A 129 -1.45 9.38 -0.72
N LEU A 130 -1.72 10.63 -0.36
CA LEU A 130 -1.01 11.79 -0.94
C LEU A 130 0.51 11.71 -0.72
N SER A 131 0.94 11.26 0.47
CA SER A 131 2.35 11.04 0.77
C SER A 131 2.95 9.88 -0.02
N LYS A 132 2.24 8.76 -0.12
CA LYS A 132 2.64 7.57 -0.89
C LYS A 132 2.81 7.89 -2.36
N LEU A 133 1.90 8.66 -2.95
CA LEU A 133 1.97 9.08 -4.35
C LEU A 133 3.08 10.11 -4.62
N GLY A 134 3.79 10.57 -3.56
CA GLY A 134 4.85 11.56 -3.65
C GLY A 134 4.36 13.00 -3.76
N CYS A 135 3.06 13.26 -3.61
CA CYS A 135 2.48 14.58 -3.77
C CYS A 135 3.00 15.56 -2.70
N SER A 136 3.06 15.11 -1.45
CA SER A 136 3.53 15.90 -0.29
C SER A 136 5.05 15.86 -0.09
N GLN A 137 5.84 15.48 -1.10
CA GLN A 137 7.30 15.47 -1.02
C GLN A 137 7.88 16.86 -1.28
N GLY A 138 9.05 17.15 -0.70
CA GLY A 138 9.73 18.44 -0.81
C GLY A 138 10.09 18.87 -2.24
N ALA A 139 10.20 17.92 -3.17
CA ALA A 139 10.40 18.24 -4.60
C ALA A 139 9.12 18.71 -5.31
N CYS A 140 7.94 18.48 -4.73
CA CYS A 140 6.62 18.74 -5.31
C CYS A 140 5.79 19.68 -4.40
N HIS A 141 4.57 19.28 -4.01
CA HIS A 141 3.68 20.13 -3.23
C HIS A 141 4.09 20.23 -1.76
N GLY A 142 4.96 19.33 -1.26
CA GLY A 142 5.55 19.39 0.08
C GLY A 142 6.66 20.42 0.28
N SER A 143 7.00 21.21 -0.76
CA SER A 143 7.94 22.33 -0.62
C SER A 143 7.29 23.51 0.12
N PRO A 144 8.05 24.41 0.78
CA PRO A 144 7.49 25.53 1.53
C PRO A 144 6.51 26.41 0.74
N HIS A 145 6.72 26.55 -0.57
CA HIS A 145 5.84 27.32 -1.46
C HIS A 145 4.92 26.46 -2.34
N GLY A 146 4.98 25.13 -2.20
CA GLY A 146 4.27 24.19 -3.05
C GLY A 146 4.65 24.33 -4.55
N LYS A 147 3.74 23.89 -5.42
CA LYS A 147 3.85 24.01 -6.89
C LYS A 147 2.49 24.36 -7.48
N GLY A 148 2.47 25.25 -8.48
CA GLY A 148 1.24 25.60 -9.20
C GLY A 148 0.14 26.20 -8.32
N GLY A 149 0.53 26.91 -7.25
CA GLY A 149 -0.39 27.46 -6.26
C GLY A 149 -0.99 26.42 -5.30
N PHE A 150 -0.48 25.19 -5.24
CA PHE A 150 -0.91 24.16 -4.30
C PHE A 150 0.26 23.71 -3.43
N ARG A 151 0.08 23.79 -2.11
CA ARG A 151 1.04 23.34 -1.10
C ARG A 151 0.41 22.33 -0.17
N LEU A 152 1.20 21.32 0.17
CA LEU A 152 0.94 20.36 1.23
C LEU A 152 2.09 20.50 2.24
N SER A 153 1.86 20.12 3.48
CA SER A 153 2.89 19.94 4.47
C SER A 153 3.81 18.80 4.05
N LEU A 154 5.10 18.89 4.40
CA LEU A 154 6.08 17.86 4.02
C LEU A 154 5.69 16.52 4.64
N ARG A 155 5.43 15.51 3.80
CA ARG A 155 5.03 14.15 4.22
C ARG A 155 3.79 14.14 5.14
N ALA A 156 2.85 15.06 4.91
CA ALA A 156 1.61 15.20 5.68
C ALA A 156 1.81 15.48 7.19
N PHE A 157 2.86 16.24 7.52
CA PHE A 157 3.21 16.61 8.90
C PHE A 157 2.17 17.52 9.60
N ASP A 158 1.45 18.36 8.85
CA ASP A 158 0.43 19.28 9.38
C ASP A 158 -0.93 19.03 8.70
N PRO A 159 -1.76 18.13 9.27
CA PRO A 159 -3.07 17.79 8.72
C PRO A 159 -4.02 18.98 8.60
N LYS A 160 -3.95 19.96 9.51
CA LYS A 160 -4.84 21.14 9.47
C LYS A 160 -4.51 22.02 8.28
N LEU A 161 -3.22 22.19 8.03
CA LEU A 161 -2.76 22.89 6.84
C LEU A 161 -3.20 22.15 5.58
N ASP A 162 -2.96 20.84 5.52
CA ASP A 162 -3.28 20.02 4.34
C ASP A 162 -4.77 19.98 4.03
N GLU A 163 -5.62 19.92 5.06
CA GLU A 163 -7.06 20.07 4.97
C GLU A 163 -7.42 21.39 4.29
N TYR A 164 -6.94 22.50 4.86
CA TYR A 164 -7.28 23.84 4.38
C TYR A 164 -6.84 24.07 2.92
N THR A 165 -5.61 23.67 2.57
CA THR A 165 -5.09 23.88 1.21
C THR A 165 -5.74 22.97 0.17
N THR A 166 -6.14 21.77 0.59
CA THR A 166 -6.78 20.80 -0.29
C THR A 166 -8.24 21.17 -0.54
N ILE A 167 -8.98 21.56 0.49
CA ILE A 167 -10.44 21.76 0.41
C ILE A 167 -10.82 23.21 0.17
N HIS A 168 -10.13 24.18 0.78
CA HIS A 168 -10.62 25.56 0.87
C HIS A 168 -9.83 26.58 0.04
N GLU A 169 -8.49 26.47 -0.03
CA GLU A 169 -7.66 27.42 -0.80
C GLU A 169 -8.08 27.46 -2.28
N ASP A 170 -7.85 28.61 -2.93
CA ASP A 170 -8.27 28.89 -4.31
C ASP A 170 -9.76 28.58 -4.56
N PHE A 171 -10.63 29.01 -3.63
CA PHE A 171 -12.09 28.86 -3.75
C PHE A 171 -12.53 27.39 -3.91
N GLY A 172 -11.79 26.45 -3.31
CA GLY A 172 -12.11 25.02 -3.36
C GLY A 172 -11.94 24.36 -4.72
N ARG A 173 -11.23 24.98 -5.68
CA ARG A 173 -11.09 24.50 -7.07
C ARG A 173 -10.56 23.07 -7.23
N ARG A 174 -9.93 22.50 -6.19
CA ARG A 174 -9.26 21.19 -6.24
C ARG A 174 -10.22 20.03 -6.09
N ILE A 175 -11.36 20.26 -5.44
CA ILE A 175 -12.35 19.26 -5.08
C ILE A 175 -13.64 19.56 -5.84
N ASN A 176 -14.19 18.55 -6.51
CA ASN A 176 -15.51 18.58 -7.07
C ASN A 176 -16.37 17.53 -6.34
N PRO A 177 -17.16 17.92 -5.31
CA PRO A 177 -17.96 16.97 -4.56
C PRO A 177 -19.15 16.42 -5.37
N ILE A 178 -19.59 17.12 -6.43
CA ILE A 178 -20.69 16.69 -7.30
C ILE A 178 -20.22 15.61 -8.27
N GLU A 179 -19.03 15.78 -8.86
CA GLU A 179 -18.38 14.81 -9.72
C GLU A 179 -16.98 14.48 -9.17
N PRO A 180 -16.87 13.62 -8.13
CA PRO A 180 -15.62 13.33 -7.43
C PRO A 180 -14.46 12.99 -8.37
N ALA A 181 -14.73 12.15 -9.38
CA ALA A 181 -13.75 11.72 -10.38
C ALA A 181 -13.14 12.85 -11.21
N ARG A 182 -13.81 14.02 -11.32
CA ARG A 182 -13.33 15.20 -12.06
C ARG A 182 -12.55 16.19 -11.20
N SER A 183 -12.40 15.92 -9.91
CA SER A 183 -11.58 16.75 -9.00
C SER A 183 -10.15 16.88 -9.53
N LEU A 184 -9.57 18.09 -9.48
CA LEU A 184 -8.18 18.29 -9.89
C LEU A 184 -7.21 17.46 -9.04
N LEU A 185 -7.57 17.17 -7.79
CA LEU A 185 -6.83 16.27 -6.90
C LEU A 185 -6.64 14.87 -7.49
N LEU A 186 -7.57 14.41 -8.35
CA LEU A 186 -7.48 13.13 -9.07
C LEU A 186 -6.98 13.31 -10.51
N ALA A 187 -7.54 14.27 -11.25
CA ALA A 187 -7.28 14.43 -12.68
C ALA A 187 -5.80 14.74 -12.99
N LYS A 188 -5.12 15.51 -12.11
CA LYS A 188 -3.70 15.85 -12.25
C LYS A 188 -2.80 14.62 -12.12
N PRO A 189 -2.82 13.84 -11.01
CA PRO A 189 -1.98 12.65 -10.90
C PRO A 189 -2.39 11.51 -11.84
N LEU A 190 -3.62 11.49 -12.36
CA LEU A 190 -4.04 10.61 -13.47
C LEU A 190 -3.52 11.05 -14.85
N THR A 191 -2.99 12.26 -14.97
CA THR A 191 -2.63 12.93 -16.24
C THR A 191 -3.79 13.10 -17.22
N GLU A 192 -5.03 13.16 -16.73
CA GLU A 192 -6.20 13.57 -17.54
C GLU A 192 -6.17 15.07 -17.84
N VAL A 193 -5.44 15.83 -17.03
CA VAL A 193 -5.04 17.22 -17.29
C VAL A 193 -3.55 17.39 -17.05
N SER A 194 -2.93 18.41 -17.65
CA SER A 194 -1.47 18.63 -17.58
C SER A 194 -0.96 18.68 -16.15
N HIS A 195 -0.02 17.80 -15.81
CA HIS A 195 0.62 17.72 -14.50
C HIS A 195 2.13 17.56 -14.66
N GLN A 196 2.90 18.53 -14.18
CA GLN A 196 4.37 18.51 -14.27
C GLN A 196 5.00 17.34 -13.49
N GLY A 197 4.33 16.85 -12.45
CA GLY A 197 4.78 15.68 -11.69
C GLY A 197 4.62 14.35 -12.42
N GLY A 198 4.03 14.34 -13.63
CA GLY A 198 3.74 13.13 -14.41
C GLY A 198 2.58 12.31 -13.84
N GLN A 199 2.40 11.10 -14.36
CA GLN A 199 1.41 10.15 -13.86
C GLN A 199 1.88 9.57 -12.52
N ARG A 200 1.05 9.74 -11.48
CA ARG A 200 1.29 9.19 -10.14
C ARG A 200 0.22 8.20 -9.73
N LEU A 201 -0.96 8.26 -10.35
CA LEU A 201 -2.14 7.49 -9.98
C LEU A 201 -2.71 6.75 -11.20
N LYS A 202 -3.32 5.59 -10.99
CA LYS A 202 -4.13 4.87 -11.99
C LYS A 202 -5.53 4.61 -11.43
N LYS A 203 -6.55 4.57 -12.27
CA LYS A 203 -7.95 4.27 -11.84
C LYS A 203 -8.12 2.89 -11.22
N THR A 204 -7.19 1.97 -11.49
CA THR A 204 -7.17 0.61 -10.95
C THR A 204 -6.48 0.51 -9.58
N ASP A 205 -5.92 1.61 -9.09
CA ASP A 205 -5.19 1.65 -7.82
C ASP A 205 -6.16 1.81 -6.65
N ALA A 206 -5.88 1.16 -5.52
CA ALA A 206 -6.69 1.34 -4.31
C ALA A 206 -6.60 2.80 -3.80
N GLU A 207 -5.46 3.43 -4.00
CA GLU A 207 -5.21 4.85 -3.74
C GLU A 207 -6.21 5.77 -4.45
N TYR A 208 -6.62 5.41 -5.67
CA TYR A 208 -7.62 6.19 -6.42
C TYR A 208 -8.99 6.07 -5.77
N GLU A 209 -9.38 4.86 -5.35
CA GLU A 209 -10.65 4.62 -4.66
C GLU A 209 -10.74 5.41 -3.36
N PHE A 210 -9.68 5.43 -2.53
CA PHE A 210 -9.69 6.21 -1.29
C PHE A 210 -9.86 7.71 -1.52
N LEU A 211 -9.08 8.29 -2.44
CA LEU A 211 -9.18 9.73 -2.72
C LEU A 211 -10.55 10.09 -3.32
N ARG A 212 -11.05 9.28 -4.26
CA ARG A 212 -12.38 9.48 -4.88
C ARG A 212 -13.50 9.37 -3.85
N ASP A 213 -13.46 8.33 -3.02
CA ASP A 213 -14.50 8.06 -2.04
C ASP A 213 -14.50 9.11 -0.93
N TRP A 214 -13.32 9.54 -0.47
CA TRP A 214 -13.22 10.66 0.49
C TRP A 214 -13.87 11.94 -0.05
N ILE A 215 -13.68 12.24 -1.34
CA ILE A 215 -14.35 13.37 -1.99
C ILE A 215 -15.86 13.15 -2.07
N ALA A 216 -16.29 11.95 -2.48
CA ALA A 216 -17.70 11.57 -2.61
C ALA A 216 -18.44 11.59 -1.26
N GLU A 217 -17.74 11.31 -0.18
CA GLU A 217 -18.25 11.36 1.20
C GLU A 217 -18.27 12.77 1.79
N GLY A 218 -17.94 13.80 0.98
CA GLY A 218 -18.03 15.20 1.40
C GLY A 218 -16.75 15.75 2.03
N THR A 219 -15.59 15.14 1.75
CA THR A 219 -14.28 15.56 2.26
C THR A 219 -14.23 15.67 3.78
N THR A 220 -14.88 14.74 4.47
CA THR A 220 -14.97 14.75 5.93
C THR A 220 -13.60 14.60 6.58
N ILE A 221 -13.41 15.29 7.69
CA ILE A 221 -12.21 15.22 8.52
C ILE A 221 -12.52 14.36 9.75
N ASP A 222 -11.54 13.57 10.16
CA ASP A 222 -11.70 12.71 11.32
C ASP A 222 -11.89 13.54 12.59
N ALA A 223 -13.07 13.51 13.20
CA ALA A 223 -13.32 14.18 14.47
C ALA A 223 -12.59 13.49 15.64
N ASP A 224 -12.69 12.15 15.71
CA ASP A 224 -12.16 11.32 16.79
C ASP A 224 -11.51 10.03 16.25
N ALA A 225 -10.63 10.14 15.24
CA ALA A 225 -9.96 8.94 14.74
C ALA A 225 -8.96 8.36 15.75
N ALA A 226 -8.98 7.05 15.88
CA ALA A 226 -7.97 6.30 16.62
C ALA A 226 -6.57 6.66 16.08
N LYS A 227 -5.62 6.93 16.97
CA LYS A 227 -4.26 7.32 16.59
C LYS A 227 -3.44 6.09 16.27
N CYS A 228 -2.64 6.13 15.21
CA CYS A 228 -1.63 5.11 14.96
C CYS A 228 -0.53 5.21 16.03
N GLU A 229 -0.40 4.18 16.87
CA GLU A 229 0.56 4.14 17.98
C GLU A 229 1.89 3.52 17.57
N SER A 230 1.86 2.54 16.66
CA SER A 230 3.06 1.85 16.16
C SER A 230 2.79 1.14 14.84
N ILE A 231 3.86 0.85 14.11
CA ILE A 231 3.82 -0.01 12.93
C ILE A 231 4.76 -1.19 13.11
N ARG A 232 4.42 -2.30 12.46
CA ARG A 232 5.24 -3.51 12.36
C ARG A 232 5.39 -3.88 10.89
N VAL A 233 6.63 -4.15 10.48
CA VAL A 233 6.94 -4.67 9.15
C VAL A 233 7.19 -6.18 9.26
N THR A 234 6.65 -6.96 8.34
CA THR A 234 6.83 -8.42 8.27
C THR A 234 7.18 -8.82 6.83
N PRO A 235 8.16 -9.73 6.62
CA PRO A 235 9.03 -10.31 7.65
C PRO A 235 9.95 -9.25 8.26
N ASP A 236 10.56 -9.57 9.40
CA ASP A 236 11.50 -8.67 10.05
C ASP A 236 12.76 -8.45 9.18
N ALA A 237 13.46 -7.34 9.46
CA ALA A 237 14.61 -6.89 8.67
C ALA A 237 15.80 -7.85 8.67
N ASN A 238 15.77 -8.93 9.46
CA ASN A 238 16.85 -9.91 9.54
C ASN A 238 16.72 -11.04 8.51
N THR A 239 15.73 -10.98 7.63
CA THR A 239 15.51 -12.00 6.60
C THR A 239 16.40 -11.73 5.38
N PHE A 240 17.65 -12.19 5.43
CA PHE A 240 18.60 -12.03 4.31
C PHE A 240 18.20 -12.93 3.13
N ARG A 241 17.87 -12.32 1.98
CA ARG A 241 17.53 -13.02 0.73
C ARG A 241 18.72 -13.04 -0.21
N ARG A 242 19.14 -14.22 -0.66
CA ARG A 242 20.21 -14.42 -1.66
C ARG A 242 19.63 -14.96 -2.96
N ARG A 243 20.32 -14.70 -4.07
CA ARG A 243 20.04 -15.40 -5.32
C ARG A 243 20.08 -16.93 -5.09
N PRO A 244 19.16 -17.71 -5.69
CA PRO A 244 18.13 -17.28 -6.65
C PRO A 244 16.87 -16.64 -6.02
N HIS A 245 16.68 -16.74 -4.71
CA HIS A 245 15.51 -16.25 -3.95
C HIS A 245 15.62 -14.77 -3.53
N HIS A 246 15.98 -13.89 -4.48
CA HIS A 246 16.39 -12.50 -4.26
C HIS A 246 15.23 -11.49 -4.06
N VAL A 247 14.01 -11.97 -3.80
CA VAL A 247 12.81 -11.12 -3.68
C VAL A 247 12.14 -11.30 -2.32
N GLN A 248 11.50 -10.23 -1.84
CA GLN A 248 10.76 -10.24 -0.57
C GLN A 248 9.56 -9.30 -0.66
N GLN A 249 8.36 -9.82 -0.43
CA GLN A 249 7.17 -9.02 -0.19
C GLN A 249 7.13 -8.62 1.29
N PHE A 250 6.96 -7.34 1.58
CA PHE A 250 6.70 -6.85 2.92
C PHE A 250 5.21 -6.58 3.14
N ARG A 251 4.75 -6.86 4.35
CA ARG A 251 3.48 -6.40 4.92
C ARG A 251 3.78 -5.38 6.00
N VAL A 252 2.94 -4.36 6.10
CA VAL A 252 2.98 -3.37 7.17
C VAL A 252 1.64 -3.40 7.92
N GLU A 253 1.71 -3.58 9.23
CA GLU A 253 0.56 -3.53 10.13
C GLU A 253 0.71 -2.35 11.08
N ALA A 254 -0.37 -1.57 11.23
CA ALA A 254 -0.44 -0.46 12.18
C ALA A 254 -1.33 -0.85 13.36
N LYS A 255 -0.85 -0.58 14.58
CA LYS A 255 -1.63 -0.66 15.81
C LYS A 255 -2.19 0.71 16.14
N PHE A 256 -3.49 0.77 16.41
CA PHE A 256 -4.22 1.99 16.72
C PHE A 256 -4.64 2.07 18.20
N SER A 257 -4.88 3.29 18.68
CA SER A 257 -5.24 3.57 20.08
C SER A 257 -6.61 3.03 20.50
N ASP A 258 -7.44 2.60 19.56
CA ASP A 258 -8.69 1.87 19.80
C ASP A 258 -8.47 0.36 20.01
N GLY A 259 -7.21 -0.08 20.01
CA GLY A 259 -6.81 -1.49 20.10
C GLY A 259 -6.88 -2.25 18.77
N SER A 260 -7.32 -1.61 17.68
CA SER A 260 -7.37 -2.26 16.36
C SER A 260 -5.98 -2.40 15.74
N ASN A 261 -5.77 -3.50 15.03
CA ASN A 261 -4.62 -3.69 14.15
C ASN A 261 -5.12 -3.68 12.71
N ARG A 262 -4.48 -2.92 11.83
CA ARG A 262 -4.89 -2.78 10.43
C ARG A 262 -3.69 -2.97 9.52
N ASP A 263 -3.87 -3.74 8.44
CA ASP A 263 -2.88 -3.80 7.38
C ASP A 263 -2.87 -2.46 6.62
N VAL A 264 -1.72 -1.80 6.65
CA VAL A 264 -1.47 -0.52 5.98
C VAL A 264 -0.40 -0.65 4.90
N THR A 265 -0.12 -1.87 4.42
CA THR A 265 0.86 -2.13 3.35
C THR A 265 0.56 -1.28 2.12
N HIS A 266 -0.71 -1.21 1.75
CA HIS A 266 -1.18 -0.45 0.59
C HIS A 266 -1.09 1.07 0.79
N LEU A 267 -0.99 1.57 2.03
CA LEU A 267 -0.80 3.00 2.36
C LEU A 267 0.65 3.37 2.65
N SER A 268 1.52 2.37 2.84
CA SER A 268 2.89 2.57 3.27
C SER A 268 3.79 3.07 2.13
N VAL A 269 4.76 3.90 2.49
CA VAL A 269 5.86 4.30 1.59
C VAL A 269 7.04 3.37 1.85
N PHE A 270 7.57 2.78 0.79
CA PHE A 270 8.74 1.90 0.86
C PHE A 270 9.91 2.58 0.17
N GLU A 271 11.06 2.61 0.84
CA GLU A 271 12.29 3.20 0.32
C GLU A 271 13.45 2.22 0.58
N SER A 272 14.43 2.22 -0.32
CA SER A 272 15.69 1.51 -0.13
C SER A 272 16.77 2.52 0.22
N SER A 273 17.63 2.19 1.20
CA SER A 273 18.79 3.02 1.53
C SER A 273 19.88 2.98 0.46
N ASP A 274 19.93 1.91 -0.35
CA ASP A 274 20.83 1.77 -1.49
C ASP A 274 20.13 1.03 -2.65
N GLU A 275 19.66 1.81 -3.62
CA GLU A 275 18.99 1.29 -4.82
C GLU A 275 19.92 0.50 -5.76
N ASN A 276 21.24 0.55 -5.57
CA ASN A 276 22.19 -0.29 -6.31
C ASN A 276 22.29 -1.72 -5.73
N VAL A 277 21.79 -1.92 -4.51
CA VAL A 277 21.76 -3.21 -3.82
C VAL A 277 20.36 -3.82 -3.89
N CYS A 278 19.34 -3.03 -3.57
CA CYS A 278 17.96 -3.49 -3.52
C CYS A 278 17.02 -2.38 -4.00
N LYS A 279 16.06 -2.73 -4.86
CA LYS A 279 14.96 -1.85 -5.23
C LYS A 279 13.67 -2.33 -4.60
N VAL A 280 12.81 -1.41 -4.18
CA VAL A 280 11.50 -1.73 -3.60
C VAL A 280 10.38 -1.06 -4.38
N SER A 281 9.36 -1.82 -4.75
CA SER A 281 8.17 -1.28 -5.42
C SER A 281 7.29 -0.51 -4.44
N ARG A 282 6.40 0.32 -5.01
CA ARG A 282 5.32 0.99 -4.26
C ARG A 282 4.37 0.06 -3.51
N HIS A 283 4.36 -1.25 -3.82
CA HIS A 283 3.54 -2.25 -3.13
C HIS A 283 4.35 -3.09 -2.13
N GLY A 284 5.59 -2.70 -1.80
CA GLY A 284 6.39 -3.38 -0.79
C GLY A 284 7.12 -4.64 -1.26
N LEU A 285 7.20 -4.89 -2.57
CA LEU A 285 8.06 -5.93 -3.12
C LEU A 285 9.49 -5.41 -3.28
N ALA A 286 10.41 -5.93 -2.48
CA ALA A 286 11.85 -5.71 -2.58
C ALA A 286 12.52 -6.75 -3.48
N VAL A 287 13.50 -6.31 -4.27
CA VAL A 287 14.25 -7.10 -5.26
C VAL A 287 15.74 -6.77 -5.14
N GLY A 288 16.54 -7.75 -4.75
CA GLY A 288 18.00 -7.66 -4.72
C GLY A 288 18.58 -7.65 -6.13
N LEU A 289 19.49 -6.71 -6.42
CA LEU A 289 20.08 -6.55 -7.74
C LEU A 289 21.38 -7.33 -7.93
N LYS A 290 22.12 -7.58 -6.84
CA LYS A 290 23.42 -8.28 -6.84
C LYS A 290 23.29 -9.64 -6.20
#